data_AF-A0A9D4BSX9-F1
#
_entry.id   AF-A0A9D4BSX9-F1
#
_cell.length_a   1.000
_cell.length_b   1.000
_cell.length_c   1.000
_cell.angle_alpha   90.00
_cell.angle_beta   90.00
_cell.angle_gamma   90.00
#
_symmetry.space_group_name_H-M   'P 1'
#
loop_
_entity.id
_entity.type
_entity.pdbx_description
1 polymer ?
#
loop_
_entity_poly.entity_id
_entity_poly.type
_entity_poly.pdbx_seq_one_letter_code
_entity_poly.pdbx_strand_id
1 'polypeptide(L)'
;MAADNSMTQITLVHGADNSMTQPTLVHGADNSMTQPTLVHGADNSMTQPTVAQHADNSMTQPTHVRGADNSMTQPTLVNGADNLMTQPTLVHGADNSMTQPTLVHGADDSMAKTILTNGSDDEIAKNILKHGAYDSSGTTNPYKWVG
;
A
#
# COMPACT_ATOMS: atom_id res chain seq x y z
N MET A 1 -19.67 -31.19 14.77
CA MET A 1 -19.41 -30.89 13.35
C MET A 1 -19.33 -29.38 13.24
N ALA A 2 -18.13 -28.82 13.12
CA ALA A 2 -17.98 -27.39 12.86
C ALA A 2 -18.56 -27.12 11.47
N ALA A 3 -19.45 -26.13 11.36
CA ALA A 3 -19.92 -25.65 10.09
C ALA A 3 -18.72 -24.98 9.40
N ASP A 4 -18.09 -25.72 8.48
CA ASP A 4 -17.11 -25.20 7.55
C ASP A 4 -17.85 -24.23 6.61
N ASN A 5 -17.93 -22.96 7.02
CA ASN A 5 -18.52 -21.89 6.22
C ASN A 5 -17.52 -21.47 5.11
N SER A 6 -17.06 -22.44 4.32
CA SER A 6 -16.30 -22.20 3.10
C SER A 6 -17.27 -21.74 2.02
N MET A 7 -17.70 -20.48 2.15
CA MET A 7 -18.53 -19.81 1.16
C MET A 7 -17.65 -19.45 -0.04
N THR A 8 -17.62 -20.33 -1.03
CA THR A 8 -16.94 -20.09 -2.29
C THR A 8 -17.76 -19.11 -3.13
N GLN A 9 -17.18 -17.93 -3.40
CA GLN A 9 -17.78 -16.83 -4.18
C GLN A 9 -19.04 -16.18 -3.58
N ILE A 10 -18.83 -15.34 -2.56
CA ILE A 10 -19.87 -14.44 -2.06
C ILE A 10 -19.87 -13.15 -2.86
N THR A 11 -21.00 -12.76 -3.43
CA THR A 11 -21.11 -11.51 -4.20
C THR A 11 -21.00 -10.27 -3.31
N LEU A 12 -21.63 -10.30 -2.14
CA LEU A 12 -21.67 -9.16 -1.23
C LEU A 12 -21.69 -9.62 0.22
N VAL A 13 -20.79 -9.07 1.04
CA VAL A 13 -20.74 -9.29 2.49
C VAL A 13 -20.79 -7.97 3.21
N HIS A 14 -21.64 -7.92 4.23
CA HIS A 14 -21.66 -6.89 5.25
C HIS A 14 -21.47 -7.55 6.61
N GLY A 15 -20.46 -7.14 7.37
CA GLY A 15 -20.24 -7.68 8.71
C GLY A 15 -18.78 -7.67 9.13
N ALA A 16 -18.52 -8.31 10.27
CA ALA A 16 -17.18 -8.48 10.81
C ALA A 16 -16.87 -9.97 11.04
N ASP A 17 -15.63 -10.28 11.36
CA ASP A 17 -15.18 -11.61 11.79
C ASP A 17 -15.41 -12.74 10.77
N ASN A 18 -15.37 -12.45 9.48
CA ASN A 18 -15.58 -13.47 8.44
C ASN A 18 -14.26 -14.00 7.89
N SER A 19 -14.26 -15.29 7.54
CA SER A 19 -13.22 -15.92 6.71
C SER A 19 -13.82 -16.26 5.36
N MET A 20 -13.24 -15.74 4.27
CA MET A 20 -13.81 -15.83 2.92
C MET A 20 -12.77 -16.13 1.86
N THR A 21 -13.18 -16.85 0.82
CA THR A 21 -12.39 -17.06 -0.41
C THR A 21 -13.14 -16.52 -1.61
N GLN A 22 -12.48 -15.61 -2.33
CA GLN A 22 -13.00 -14.92 -3.52
C GLN A 22 -14.32 -14.16 -3.30
N PRO A 23 -14.52 -13.37 -2.23
CA PRO A 23 -15.68 -12.48 -2.17
C PRO A 23 -15.52 -11.35 -3.19
N THR A 24 -16.62 -10.95 -3.84
CA THR A 24 -16.58 -9.85 -4.82
C THR A 24 -16.56 -8.49 -4.13
N LEU A 25 -17.50 -8.23 -3.22
CA LEU A 25 -17.59 -6.98 -2.48
C LEU A 25 -17.76 -7.24 -0.98
N VAL A 26 -16.92 -6.62 -0.16
CA VAL A 26 -16.96 -6.73 1.29
C VAL A 26 -16.98 -5.34 1.91
N HIS A 27 -17.97 -5.09 2.76
CA HIS A 27 -18.02 -3.94 3.66
C HIS A 27 -17.95 -4.45 5.10
N GLY A 28 -16.80 -4.25 5.75
CA GLY A 28 -16.59 -4.92 7.04
C GLY A 28 -15.23 -4.69 7.68
N ALA A 29 -15.16 -5.05 8.96
CA ALA A 29 -13.93 -5.05 9.73
C ALA A 29 -13.52 -6.48 10.13
N ASP A 30 -12.29 -6.67 10.58
CA ASP A 30 -11.83 -7.94 11.20
C ASP A 30 -11.99 -9.19 10.31
N ASN A 31 -11.96 -9.06 8.97
CA ASN A 31 -12.11 -10.19 8.07
C ASN A 31 -10.77 -10.74 7.58
N SER A 32 -10.72 -12.05 7.37
CA SER A 32 -9.63 -12.75 6.69
C SER A 32 -10.09 -13.18 5.30
N MET A 33 -9.44 -12.67 4.25
CA MET A 33 -9.87 -12.90 2.87
C MET A 33 -8.74 -13.36 1.96
N THR A 34 -9.04 -14.34 1.10
CA THR A 34 -8.17 -14.70 -0.02
C THR A 34 -8.82 -14.28 -1.33
N GLN A 35 -8.10 -13.50 -2.15
CA GLN A 35 -8.51 -12.98 -3.45
C GLN A 35 -9.84 -12.20 -3.45
N PRO A 36 -10.10 -11.28 -2.50
CA PRO A 36 -11.26 -10.42 -2.61
C PRO A 36 -11.11 -9.44 -3.79
N THR A 37 -12.20 -9.11 -4.47
CA THR A 37 -12.15 -8.14 -5.57
C THR A 37 -12.13 -6.70 -5.04
N LEU A 38 -13.15 -6.31 -4.27
CA LEU A 38 -13.27 -4.99 -3.66
C LEU A 38 -13.60 -5.13 -2.18
N VAL A 39 -12.81 -4.45 -1.34
CA VAL A 39 -13.04 -4.40 0.10
C VAL A 39 -13.11 -2.94 0.54
N HIS A 40 -13.98 -2.67 1.50
CA HIS A 40 -14.08 -1.42 2.26
C HIS A 40 -14.20 -1.72 3.76
N GLY A 41 -13.45 -1.01 4.60
CA GLY A 41 -13.43 -1.20 6.06
C GLY A 41 -12.02 -1.16 6.66
N ALA A 42 -11.80 -1.80 7.82
CA ALA A 42 -10.53 -1.74 8.54
C ALA A 42 -10.18 -3.10 9.18
N ASP A 43 -8.98 -3.23 9.75
CA ASP A 43 -8.56 -4.41 10.53
C ASP A 43 -8.64 -5.76 9.77
N ASN A 44 -8.57 -5.74 8.44
CA ASN A 44 -8.66 -6.92 7.60
C ASN A 44 -7.28 -7.49 7.27
N SER A 45 -7.20 -8.82 7.17
CA SER A 45 -6.06 -9.55 6.62
C SER A 45 -6.40 -10.09 5.24
N MET A 46 -5.66 -9.70 4.21
CA MET A 46 -5.97 -10.06 2.83
C MET A 46 -4.77 -10.60 2.07
N THR A 47 -5.01 -11.66 1.30
CA THR A 47 -4.07 -12.15 0.29
C THR A 47 -4.62 -11.86 -1.11
N GLN A 48 -3.82 -11.17 -1.93
CA GLN A 48 -4.14 -10.80 -3.31
C GLN A 48 -5.47 -10.04 -3.49
N PRO A 49 -5.79 -9.00 -2.69
CA PRO A 49 -6.95 -8.16 -2.98
C PRO A 49 -6.72 -7.34 -4.27
N THR A 50 -7.77 -7.18 -5.08
CA THR A 50 -7.65 -6.35 -6.30
C THR A 50 -7.71 -4.85 -5.95
N VAL A 51 -8.74 -4.44 -5.21
CA VAL A 51 -8.93 -3.06 -4.75
C VAL A 51 -9.26 -3.06 -3.26
N ALA A 52 -8.57 -2.21 -2.53
CA ALA A 52 -8.72 -2.09 -1.09
C ALA A 52 -8.81 -0.58 -0.72
N GLN A 53 -9.90 -0.14 -0.07
CA GLN A 53 -10.08 1.24 0.41
C GLN A 53 -10.31 1.33 1.93
N HIS A 54 -9.27 1.65 2.72
CA HIS A 54 -9.22 1.26 4.14
C HIS A 54 -8.30 2.06 5.07
N ALA A 55 -8.34 1.70 6.36
CA ALA A 55 -7.27 1.91 7.33
C ALA A 55 -6.88 0.58 8.01
N ASP A 56 -5.70 0.50 8.62
CA ASP A 56 -5.32 -0.57 9.58
C ASP A 56 -5.32 -2.02 9.03
N ASN A 57 -5.10 -2.23 7.73
CA ASN A 57 -5.10 -3.59 7.16
C ASN A 57 -3.70 -4.19 6.99
N SER A 58 -3.65 -5.53 6.97
CA SER A 58 -2.49 -6.31 6.54
C SER A 58 -2.76 -6.95 5.18
N MET A 59 -1.90 -6.70 4.18
CA MET A 59 -2.10 -7.18 2.82
C MET A 59 -0.86 -7.81 2.19
N THR A 60 -1.04 -8.94 1.53
CA THR A 60 -0.02 -9.55 0.66
C THR A 60 -0.43 -9.43 -0.79
N GLN A 61 0.43 -8.84 -1.62
CA GLN A 61 0.24 -8.62 -3.06
C GLN A 61 -1.08 -7.89 -3.43
N PRO A 62 -1.46 -6.78 -2.77
CA PRO A 62 -2.60 -6.00 -3.22
C PRO A 62 -2.28 -5.30 -4.55
N THR A 63 -3.28 -5.18 -5.43
CA THR A 63 -3.07 -4.45 -6.70
C THR A 63 -3.24 -2.94 -6.51
N HIS A 64 -4.37 -2.50 -5.96
CA HIS A 64 -4.65 -1.10 -5.68
C HIS A 64 -5.08 -0.91 -4.23
N VAL A 65 -4.36 -0.04 -3.51
CA VAL A 65 -4.68 0.33 -2.13
C VAL A 65 -4.87 1.82 -2.04
N ARG A 66 -5.96 2.23 -1.40
CA ARG A 66 -6.18 3.61 -0.96
C ARG A 66 -6.45 3.61 0.53
N GLY A 67 -5.63 4.29 1.33
CA GLY A 67 -5.80 4.18 2.77
C GLY A 67 -4.64 4.67 3.61
N ALA A 68 -4.77 4.55 4.92
CA ALA A 68 -3.69 4.85 5.86
C ALA A 68 -3.37 3.64 6.74
N ASP A 69 -2.24 3.68 7.45
CA ASP A 69 -1.92 2.74 8.53
C ASP A 69 -1.87 1.26 8.12
N ASN A 70 -1.57 0.96 6.85
CA ASN A 70 -1.54 -0.42 6.36
C ASN A 70 -0.13 -1.02 6.40
N SER A 71 -0.08 -2.33 6.63
CA SER A 71 1.13 -3.15 6.42
C SER A 71 0.98 -3.97 5.14
N MET A 72 1.91 -3.80 4.20
CA MET A 72 1.81 -4.39 2.87
C MET A 72 3.10 -5.07 2.42
N THR A 73 2.95 -6.26 1.81
CA THR A 73 4.03 -6.93 1.09
C THR A 73 3.72 -6.95 -0.39
N GLN A 74 4.64 -6.40 -1.19
CA GLN A 74 4.56 -6.32 -2.66
C GLN A 74 3.27 -5.66 -3.20
N PRO A 75 2.84 -4.50 -2.69
CA PRO A 75 1.73 -3.78 -3.30
C PRO A 75 2.13 -3.20 -4.66
N THR A 76 1.20 -3.19 -5.62
CA THR A 76 1.47 -2.60 -6.94
C THR A 76 1.30 -1.08 -6.92
N LEU A 77 0.13 -0.60 -6.53
CA LEU A 77 -0.18 0.84 -6.41
C LEU A 77 -0.76 1.14 -5.04
N VAL A 78 -0.14 2.09 -4.33
CA VAL A 78 -0.61 2.61 -3.04
C VAL A 78 -0.81 4.11 -3.13
N ASN A 79 -1.99 4.57 -2.70
CA ASN A 79 -2.33 5.97 -2.50
C ASN A 79 -2.72 6.17 -1.03
N GLY A 80 -1.79 6.65 -0.20
CA GLY A 80 -2.00 6.56 1.24
C GLY A 80 -0.95 7.24 2.10
N ALA A 81 -1.18 7.27 3.41
CA ALA A 81 -0.22 7.77 4.39
C ALA A 81 0.08 6.70 5.45
N ASP A 82 1.18 6.87 6.19
CA ASP A 82 1.49 6.06 7.38
C ASP A 82 1.59 4.54 7.13
N ASN A 83 1.98 4.13 5.91
CA ASN A 83 2.03 2.71 5.57
C ASN A 83 3.43 2.11 5.75
N LEU A 84 3.46 0.84 6.16
CA LEU A 84 4.65 0.00 6.17
C LEU A 84 4.65 -0.91 4.93
N MET A 85 5.64 -0.78 4.05
CA MET A 85 5.66 -1.50 2.78
C MET A 85 6.98 -2.22 2.50
N THR A 86 6.88 -3.49 2.11
CA THR A 86 8.01 -4.23 1.54
C THR A 86 7.83 -4.35 0.03
N GLN A 87 8.79 -3.83 -0.74
CA GLN A 87 8.82 -3.90 -2.21
C GLN A 87 7.56 -3.34 -2.92
N PRO A 88 7.08 -2.13 -2.58
CA PRO A 88 6.01 -1.51 -3.34
C PRO A 88 6.49 -1.09 -4.75
N THR A 89 5.61 -1.16 -5.75
CA THR A 89 5.97 -0.70 -7.11
C THR A 89 5.78 0.82 -7.24
N LEU A 90 4.59 1.32 -6.95
CA LEU A 90 4.27 2.75 -7.02
C LEU A 90 3.58 3.21 -5.74
N VAL A 91 4.13 4.24 -5.12
CA VAL A 91 3.57 4.86 -3.91
C VAL A 91 3.32 6.34 -4.16
N HIS A 92 2.11 6.78 -3.83
CA HIS A 92 1.72 8.18 -3.74
C HIS A 92 1.24 8.46 -2.31
N GLY A 93 1.92 9.31 -1.56
CA GLY A 93 1.63 9.37 -0.14
C GLY A 93 2.50 10.29 0.69
N ALA A 94 2.38 10.18 2.00
CA ALA A 94 3.32 10.75 2.94
C ALA A 94 3.55 9.78 4.11
N ASP A 95 4.60 10.01 4.88
CA ASP A 95 4.85 9.32 6.16
C ASP A 95 4.97 7.78 6.04
N ASN A 96 5.40 7.26 4.89
CA ASN A 96 5.52 5.82 4.67
C ASN A 96 6.94 5.32 4.97
N SER A 97 7.04 4.12 5.53
CA SER A 97 8.30 3.39 5.66
C SER A 97 8.37 2.23 4.68
N MET A 98 9.38 2.25 3.80
CA MET A 98 9.48 1.33 2.68
C MET A 98 10.87 0.69 2.53
N THR A 99 10.94 -0.63 2.38
CA THR A 99 12.25 -1.30 2.28
C THR A 99 12.88 -1.17 0.90
N GLN A 100 12.11 -1.41 -0.17
CA GLN A 100 12.61 -1.44 -1.55
C GLN A 100 11.58 -0.94 -2.56
N PRO A 101 11.06 0.30 -2.44
CA PRO A 101 10.16 0.86 -3.44
C PRO A 101 10.82 0.99 -4.81
N THR A 102 10.01 0.90 -5.87
CA THR A 102 10.48 1.24 -7.23
C THR A 102 10.33 2.74 -7.47
N LEU A 103 9.11 3.27 -7.37
CA LEU A 103 8.80 4.68 -7.58
C LEU A 103 7.98 5.22 -6.42
N VAL A 104 8.42 6.35 -5.87
CA VAL A 104 7.75 7.06 -4.78
C VAL A 104 7.51 8.51 -5.18
N HIS A 105 6.28 8.97 -4.99
CA HIS A 105 5.91 10.37 -5.05
C HIS A 105 5.23 10.76 -3.73
N GLY A 106 5.94 11.48 -2.88
CA GLY A 106 5.45 11.74 -1.54
C GLY A 106 6.22 12.78 -0.77
N ALA A 107 6.06 12.78 0.54
CA ALA A 107 6.85 13.58 1.46
C ALA A 107 7.01 12.81 2.77
N ASP A 108 8.06 13.14 3.52
CA ASP A 108 8.30 12.57 4.85
C ASP A 108 8.40 11.02 4.85
N ASP A 109 8.78 10.44 3.70
CA ASP A 109 8.91 8.99 3.55
C ASP A 109 10.32 8.50 3.97
N SER A 110 10.40 7.32 4.59
CA SER A 110 11.66 6.63 4.88
C SER A 110 11.88 5.42 3.97
N MET A 111 13.04 5.35 3.31
CA MET A 111 13.34 4.31 2.32
C MET A 111 14.74 3.70 2.50
N ALA A 112 14.83 2.38 2.60
CA ALA A 112 16.14 1.71 2.62
C ALA A 112 16.80 1.66 1.22
N LYS A 113 16.02 1.46 0.16
CA LYS A 113 16.49 1.53 -1.23
C LYS A 113 15.36 1.90 -2.18
N THR A 114 15.57 2.86 -3.06
CA THR A 114 14.59 3.21 -4.11
C THR A 114 15.25 3.34 -5.49
N ILE A 115 14.48 3.21 -6.57
CA ILE A 115 14.95 3.58 -7.91
C ILE A 115 14.73 5.07 -8.13
N LEU A 116 13.50 5.54 -7.97
CA LEU A 116 13.11 6.92 -8.22
C LEU A 116 12.19 7.44 -7.12
N THR A 117 12.49 8.66 -6.68
CA THR A 117 11.77 9.40 -5.64
C THR A 117 11.56 10.82 -6.16
N ASN A 118 10.34 11.31 -5.99
CA ASN A 118 9.99 12.71 -6.11
C ASN A 118 9.26 13.14 -4.85
N GLY A 119 10.02 13.62 -3.88
CA GLY A 119 9.46 13.99 -2.59
C GLY A 119 10.30 15.00 -1.83
N SER A 120 9.64 15.71 -0.92
CA SER A 120 10.28 16.64 0.01
C SER A 120 10.50 15.92 1.33
N ASP A 121 11.63 16.19 1.99
CA ASP A 121 11.93 15.68 3.32
C ASP A 121 12.02 14.14 3.48
N ASP A 122 12.07 13.39 2.37
CA ASP A 122 12.34 11.94 2.38
C ASP A 122 13.75 11.57 2.90
N GLU A 123 13.81 10.61 3.82
CA GLU A 123 15.04 9.94 4.28
C GLU A 123 15.32 8.69 3.43
N ILE A 124 16.47 8.64 2.75
CA ILE A 124 16.76 7.58 1.79
C ILE A 124 18.19 7.07 1.95
N ALA A 125 18.34 5.79 2.31
CA ALA A 125 19.67 5.20 2.48
C ALA A 125 20.37 4.93 1.14
N LYS A 126 19.63 4.54 0.08
CA LYS A 126 20.16 4.32 -1.28
C LYS A 126 19.11 4.69 -2.34
N ASN A 127 19.48 5.51 -3.32
CA ASN A 127 18.64 5.78 -4.50
C ASN A 127 19.44 5.76 -5.79
N ILE A 128 18.73 5.60 -6.93
CA ILE A 128 19.34 5.76 -8.26
C ILE A 128 19.08 7.18 -8.78
N LEU A 129 17.85 7.67 -8.65
CA LEU A 129 17.43 9.01 -9.04
C LEU A 129 16.59 9.68 -7.94
N LYS A 130 16.86 10.95 -7.66
CA LYS A 130 16.03 11.82 -6.82
C LYS A 130 15.74 13.13 -7.53
N HIS A 131 14.46 13.46 -7.65
CA HIS A 131 14.01 14.80 -8.02
C HIS A 131 13.58 15.54 -6.75
N GLY A 132 14.06 16.77 -6.57
CA GLY A 132 13.69 17.62 -5.43
C GLY A 132 12.64 18.66 -5.83
N ALA A 133 11.82 19.08 -4.86
CA ALA A 133 10.92 20.21 -5.02
C ALA A 133 11.71 21.52 -5.25
N TYR A 134 11.16 22.40 -6.09
CA TYR A 134 11.76 23.67 -6.48
C TYR A 134 11.94 24.58 -5.26
N ASP A 135 13.15 25.08 -5.02
CA ASP A 135 13.31 26.26 -4.17
C ASP A 135 12.84 27.52 -4.93
N SER A 136 12.43 28.55 -4.19
CA SER A 136 12.00 29.84 -4.74
C SER A 136 13.11 30.62 -5.47
N SER A 137 14.33 30.06 -5.58
CA SER A 137 15.47 30.63 -6.33
C SER A 137 15.70 29.98 -7.70
N GLY A 138 14.94 28.95 -8.07
CA GLY A 138 14.87 28.45 -9.45
C GLY A 138 16.14 27.74 -9.96
N THR A 139 17.05 27.31 -9.09
CA THR A 139 18.25 26.58 -9.49
C THR A 139 18.27 25.18 -8.92
N THR A 140 17.90 24.18 -9.72
CA THR A 140 18.33 22.79 -9.46
C THR A 140 18.88 22.15 -10.74
N ASN A 141 19.93 21.36 -10.57
CA ASN A 141 20.33 20.36 -11.55
C ASN A 141 19.35 19.18 -11.42
N PRO A 142 18.47 18.92 -12.40
CA PRO A 142 17.37 17.96 -12.26
C PRO A 142 17.83 16.51 -12.12
N TYR A 143 19.13 16.23 -12.35
CA TYR A 143 19.71 14.90 -12.20
C TYR A 143 20.96 14.96 -11.35
N LYS A 144 20.81 14.77 -10.05
CA LYS A 144 21.94 14.47 -9.18
C LYS A 144 22.04 12.95 -9.03
N TRP A 145 22.99 12.35 -9.72
CA TRP A 145 23.40 10.96 -9.46
C TRP A 145 23.99 10.92 -8.05
N VAL A 146 23.42 10.09 -7.18
CA VAL A 146 23.97 9.83 -5.84
C VAL A 146 24.23 8.33 -5.78
N GLY A 147 25.51 7.94 -5.70
CA GLY A 147 25.95 6.54 -5.65
C GLY A 147 26.06 6.02 -4.23
#